data_AF-A0A2T5I2R7-F1
#
_entry.id   AF-A0A2T5I2R7-F1
#
_cell.length_a   1.000
_cell.length_b   1.000
_cell.length_c   1.000
_cell.angle_alpha   90.00
_cell.angle_beta   90.00
_cell.angle_gamma   90.00
#
_symmetry.space_group_name_H-M   'P 1'
#
loop_
_entity.id
_entity.type
_entity.pdbx_description
1 polymer ?
#
loop_
_entity_poly.entity_id
_entity_poly.type
_entity_poly.pdbx_seq_one_letter_code
_entity_poly.pdbx_strand_id
1 'polypeptide(L)'
;MRQMQENLASIEVEGQSGAGMVKVTMTCRHDVKRVHIDSSLIGDDKEMLEDLVAAAFNDAVRKVETTTQEKMAALTSGMGLPPGIKFPF
;
A
#
# COMPACT_ATOMS: atom_id res chain seq x y z
N MET A 1 5.32 -7.79 19.53
CA MET A 1 4.24 -8.02 18.54
C MET A 1 3.26 -6.86 18.45
N ARG A 2 2.64 -6.39 19.53
CA ARG A 2 1.68 -5.27 19.48
C ARG A 2 2.29 -3.98 18.89
N GLN A 3 3.46 -3.58 19.38
CA GLN A 3 4.22 -2.44 18.85
C GLN A 3 4.66 -2.62 17.38
N MET A 4 4.85 -3.87 16.94
CA MET A 4 5.19 -4.18 15.53
C MET A 4 3.99 -4.00 14.61
N GLN A 5 2.82 -4.49 15.03
CA GLN A 5 1.56 -4.26 14.30
C GLN A 5 1.20 -2.77 14.28
N GLU A 6 1.43 -2.05 15.38
CA GLU A 6 1.22 -0.59 15.45
C GLU A 6 2.16 0.17 14.51
N ASN A 7 3.45 -0.20 14.48
CA ASN A 7 4.42 0.41 13.58
C ASN A 7 4.03 0.17 12.11
N LEU A 8 3.70 -1.08 11.73
CA LEU A 8 3.23 -1.40 10.38
C LEU A 8 1.97 -0.62 10.02
N ALA A 9 1.01 -0.53 10.93
CA ALA A 9 -0.26 0.18 10.70
C ALA A 9 -0.08 1.69 10.39
N SER A 10 1.03 2.29 10.80
CA SER A 10 1.36 3.69 10.52
C SER A 10 2.15 3.91 9.21
N ILE A 11 2.70 2.85 8.62
CA ILE A 11 3.47 2.97 7.38
C ILE A 11 2.51 3.27 6.23
N GLU A 12 2.86 4.29 5.45
CA GLU A 12 2.13 4.69 4.25
C GLU A 12 2.81 4.14 3.00
N VAL A 13 1.99 3.72 2.05
CA VAL A 13 2.38 3.36 0.68
C VAL A 13 1.59 4.21 -0.29
N GLU A 14 2.18 4.49 -1.45
CA GLU A 14 1.51 5.23 -2.53
C GLU A 14 1.28 4.29 -3.71
N GLY A 15 0.03 3.92 -3.96
CA GLY A 15 -0.40 3.27 -5.19
C GLY A 15 -0.66 4.29 -6.29
N GLN A 16 -0.42 3.92 -7.55
CA GLN A 16 -0.60 4.83 -8.68
C GLN A 16 -1.09 4.12 -9.94
N SER A 17 -1.74 4.89 -10.81
CA SER A 17 -2.14 4.46 -12.16
C SER A 17 -2.04 5.63 -13.14
N GLY A 18 -2.20 5.34 -14.45
CA GLY A 18 -2.18 6.36 -15.49
C GLY A 18 -0.91 7.20 -15.46
N ALA A 19 0.26 6.56 -15.32
CA ALA A 19 1.56 7.24 -15.16
C ALA A 19 1.63 8.26 -13.99
N GLY A 20 0.85 8.05 -12.93
CA GLY A 20 0.82 8.91 -11.75
C GLY A 20 -0.26 9.98 -11.78
N MET A 21 -1.14 9.97 -12.79
CA MET A 21 -2.31 10.85 -12.84
C MET A 21 -3.31 10.55 -11.71
N VAL A 22 -3.42 9.29 -11.29
CA VAL A 22 -4.13 8.93 -10.06
C VAL A 22 -3.15 8.35 -9.06
N LYS A 23 -3.19 8.85 -7.83
CA LYS A 23 -2.38 8.38 -6.70
C LYS A 23 -3.24 8.16 -5.47
N VAL A 24 -3.02 7.04 -4.79
CA VAL A 24 -3.72 6.65 -3.57
C VAL A 24 -2.68 6.40 -2.48
N THR A 25 -2.68 7.26 -1.47
CA THR A 25 -1.89 7.05 -0.25
C THR A 25 -2.70 6.20 0.72
N MET A 26 -2.17 5.05 1.11
CA MET A 26 -2.83 4.06 1.96
C MET A 26 -1.87 3.59 3.06
N THR A 27 -2.37 3.32 4.26
CA THR A 27 -1.55 2.69 5.31
C THR A 27 -1.47 1.18 5.13
N CYS A 28 -0.52 0.50 5.75
CA CYS A 28 -0.51 -0.98 5.75
C CYS A 28 -1.67 -1.61 6.56
N ARG A 29 -2.55 -0.80 7.18
CA ARG A 29 -3.85 -1.26 7.72
C ARG A 29 -4.99 -1.13 6.70
N HIS A 30 -4.69 -0.76 5.46
CA HIS A 30 -5.66 -0.47 4.41
C HIS A 30 -6.50 0.78 4.67
N ASP A 31 -6.04 1.70 5.53
CA ASP A 31 -6.70 3.00 5.69
C ASP A 31 -6.23 3.94 4.58
N VAL A 32 -7.16 4.41 3.75
CA VAL A 32 -6.86 5.42 2.72
C VAL A 32 -6.70 6.78 3.40
N LYS A 33 -5.56 7.44 3.17
CA LYS A 33 -5.26 8.77 3.72
C LYS A 33 -5.47 9.88 2.72
N ARG A 34 -5.20 9.62 1.45
CA ARG A 34 -5.29 10.63 0.40
C ARG A 34 -5.56 9.96 -0.95
N VAL A 35 -6.38 10.63 -1.75
CA VAL A 35 -6.54 10.36 -3.17
C VAL A 35 -6.20 11.65 -3.91
N HIS A 36 -5.27 11.57 -4.86
CA HIS A 36 -4.94 12.66 -5.77
C HIS A 36 -5.32 12.23 -7.18
N ILE A 37 -6.05 13.10 -7.88
CA ILE A 37 -6.45 12.92 -9.27
C ILE A 37 -5.98 14.17 -10.00
N ASP A 38 -5.21 13.97 -11.06
CA ASP A 38 -4.77 15.04 -11.94
C ASP A 38 -5.98 15.71 -12.61
N SER A 39 -5.98 17.04 -12.69
CA SER A 39 -7.09 17.81 -13.24
C SER A 39 -7.38 17.48 -14.71
N SER A 40 -6.40 16.97 -15.46
CA SER A 40 -6.61 16.51 -16.84
C SER A 40 -7.59 15.34 -16.94
N LEU A 41 -7.75 14.53 -15.89
CA LEU A 41 -8.72 13.44 -15.90
C LEU A 41 -10.15 13.89 -15.56
N ILE A 42 -10.34 15.15 -15.15
CA ILE A 42 -11.63 15.66 -14.72
C ILE A 42 -12.37 16.23 -15.92
N GLY A 43 -13.39 15.51 -16.38
CA GLY A 43 -14.31 15.97 -17.43
C GLY A 43 -14.07 15.38 -18.82
N ASP A 44 -12.94 14.68 -19.02
CA ASP A 44 -12.60 14.06 -20.31
C ASP A 44 -13.35 12.73 -20.52
N ASP A 45 -13.25 11.80 -19.57
CA ASP A 45 -13.94 10.51 -19.63
C ASP A 45 -14.11 9.92 -18.22
N LYS A 46 -15.37 9.80 -17.78
CA LYS A 46 -15.72 9.28 -16.46
C LYS A 46 -15.34 7.80 -16.31
N GLU A 47 -15.55 6.98 -17.34
CA GLU A 47 -15.28 5.54 -17.28
C GLU A 47 -13.77 5.30 -17.12
N MET A 48 -12.96 6.03 -17.88
CA MET A 48 -11.50 5.98 -17.75
C MET A 48 -11.04 6.39 -16.35
N LEU A 49 -11.60 7.46 -15.79
CA LEU A 49 -11.24 7.90 -14.44
C LEU A 49 -11.58 6.83 -13.39
N GLU A 50 -12.75 6.20 -13.49
CA GLU A 50 -13.16 5.11 -12.59
C GLU A 50 -12.19 3.92 -12.67
N ASP A 51 -11.81 3.51 -13.88
CA ASP A 51 -10.84 2.44 -14.11
C ASP A 51 -9.45 2.78 -13.54
N LEU A 52 -8.98 4.01 -13.74
CA LEU A 52 -7.71 4.47 -13.21
C LEU A 52 -7.71 4.51 -11.68
N VAL A 53 -8.81 4.94 -11.07
CA VAL A 53 -8.96 4.91 -9.60
C VAL A 53 -8.89 3.46 -9.11
N ALA A 54 -9.65 2.54 -9.69
CA ALA A 54 -9.60 1.12 -9.32
C ALA A 54 -8.17 0.54 -9.45
N ALA A 55 -7.47 0.86 -10.53
CA ALA A 55 -6.09 0.43 -10.75
C ALA A 55 -5.12 0.98 -9.68
N ALA A 56 -5.22 2.26 -9.31
CA ALA A 56 -4.36 2.87 -8.30
C ALA A 56 -4.59 2.28 -6.91
N PHE A 57 -5.83 1.95 -6.57
CA PHE A 57 -6.18 1.23 -5.35
C PHE A 57 -5.56 -0.16 -5.30
N ASN A 58 -5.68 -0.94 -6.39
CA ASN A 58 -5.09 -2.27 -6.47
C ASN A 58 -3.56 -2.23 -6.38
N ASP A 59 -2.92 -1.22 -6.98
CA ASP A 59 -1.48 -0.99 -6.82
C ASP A 59 -1.10 -0.67 -5.38
N ALA A 60 -1.89 0.15 -4.67
CA ALA A 60 -1.69 0.45 -3.25
C ALA A 60 -1.77 -0.83 -2.40
N VAL A 61 -2.78 -1.68 -2.63
CA VAL A 61 -2.94 -2.97 -1.91
C VAL A 61 -1.74 -3.87 -2.11
N ARG A 62 -1.26 -4.04 -3.36
CA ARG A 62 -0.06 -4.84 -3.65
C ARG A 62 1.17 -4.29 -2.93
N LYS A 63 1.32 -2.96 -2.89
CA LYS A 63 2.42 -2.30 -2.16
C LYS A 63 2.30 -2.47 -0.65
N VAL A 64 1.09 -2.50 -0.08
CA VAL A 64 0.88 -2.85 1.34
C VAL A 64 1.41 -4.26 1.61
N GLU A 65 1.08 -5.24 0.77
CA GLU A 65 1.54 -6.63 0.94
C GLU A 65 3.07 -6.72 0.86
N THR A 66 3.69 -6.13 -0.16
CA THR A 66 5.16 -6.12 -0.33
C THR A 66 5.84 -5.42 0.85
N THR A 67 5.38 -4.23 1.23
CA THR A 67 5.97 -3.47 2.34
C THR A 67 5.85 -4.21 3.66
N THR A 68 4.70 -4.86 3.90
CA THR A 68 4.49 -5.67 5.11
C THR A 68 5.46 -6.85 5.16
N GLN A 69 5.61 -7.58 4.05
CA GLN A 69 6.56 -8.70 3.97
C GLN A 69 8.01 -8.25 4.19
N GLU A 70 8.43 -7.17 3.54
CA GLU A 70 9.79 -6.61 3.67
C GLU A 70 10.09 -6.19 5.11
N LYS A 71 9.17 -5.47 5.76
CA LYS A 71 9.36 -5.00 7.15
C LYS A 71 9.38 -6.17 8.12
N MET A 72 8.53 -7.18 7.92
CA MET A 72 8.55 -8.40 8.72
C MET A 72 9.86 -9.17 8.54
N ALA A 73 10.36 -9.31 7.31
CA ALA A 73 11.62 -9.99 7.00
C ALA A 73 12.85 -9.26 7.57
N ALA A 74 12.87 -7.93 7.51
CA ALA A 74 13.95 -7.12 8.07
C ALA A 74 14.02 -7.26 9.60
N LEU A 75 12.87 -7.29 10.26
CA LEU A 75 12.79 -7.42 11.71
C LEU A 75 13.18 -8.82 12.21
N THR A 76 12.74 -9.90 11.53
CA THR A 76 13.11 -11.28 11.91
C THR A 76 14.60 -11.54 11.71
N SER A 77 15.18 -10.97 10.65
CA SER A 77 16.62 -11.01 10.38
C SER A 77 17.43 -10.25 11.45
N GLY A 78 16.92 -9.11 11.92
CA GLY A 78 17.55 -8.32 13.00
C GLY A 78 17.46 -8.94 14.40
N MET A 79 16.50 -9.85 14.63
CA MET A 79 16.32 -10.57 15.90
C MET A 79 17.04 -11.93 15.95
N GLY A 80 17.77 -12.34 14.90
CA GLY A 80 18.45 -13.63 14.86
C GLY A 80 17.51 -14.84 14.82
N LEU A 81 16.26 -14.64 14.39
CA LEU A 81 15.29 -15.72 14.28
C LEU A 81 15.52 -16.50 12.98
N PRO A 82 15.54 -17.84 13.01
CA PRO A 82 15.80 -18.64 11.83
C PRO A 82 14.73 -18.42 10.75
N PRO A 83 15.13 -18.33 9.46
CA PRO A 83 14.20 -18.17 8.36
C PRO A 83 13.26 -19.39 8.29
N GLY A 84 11.95 -19.15 8.28
CA GLY A 84 10.94 -20.22 8.16
C GLY A 84 10.04 -20.43 9.38
N ILE A 85 10.15 -19.63 10.45
CA ILE A 85 9.12 -19.62 11.50
C ILE A 85 7.83 -19.02 10.90
N LYS A 86 6.91 -19.89 10.48
CA LYS A 86 5.50 -19.51 10.28
C LYS A 86 4.93 -19.14 11.64
N PHE A 87 4.89 -17.84 11.92
CA PHE A 87 4.11 -17.37 13.06
C PHE A 87 2.62 -17.67 12.77
N PRO A 88 1.89 -18.25 13.73
CA PRO A 88 0.49 -18.58 13.55
C PRO A 88 -0.32 -17.28 13.50
N PHE A 89 -0.55 -16.80 12.27
CA PHE A 89 -1.57 -15.80 11.94
C PHE A 89 -2.37 -16.36 10.78
#